data_AF-A0AAC9HTB8-F1
#
_entry.id   AF-A0AAC9HTB8-F1
#
_cell.length_a   1.000
_cell.length_b   1.000
_cell.length_c   1.000
_cell.angle_alpha   90.00
_cell.angle_beta   90.00
_cell.angle_gamma   90.00
#
_symmetry.space_group_name_H-M   'P 1'
#
loop_
_entity.id
_entity.type
_entity.pdbx_description
1 polymer ?
#
loop_
_entity_poly.entity_id
_entity_poly.type
_entity_poly.pdbx_seq_one_letter_code
_entity_poly.pdbx_strand_id
1 'polypeptide(L)'
;MTRLLALVVLIVRFALHRRTPDGDGKPPSSNPGSGVKSSQEATGEIAVRGRPTESGPQSTDPAAPTDTDNQWNNTDGSTTPPQPADIGLSDDRRNHILDGHGDDEGGGHFPGTGLSDKTEFPERWAPYDENRPGDRIVENILDIARNPDEPPFLQDNGNWNAQGTRDGVTVEVIIDPDGNIVTAFPQPGGHGVFHNDENGVPGVYNENGTLIQQDENGDWVGENERGDPVRYDEHGNPVG
;
A
#
# COMPACT_ATOMS: atom_id res chain seq x y z
N MET A 1 -34.41 2.98 -45.23
CA MET A 1 -33.30 2.35 -45.98
C MET A 1 -32.02 2.61 -45.22
N THR A 2 -31.41 1.52 -44.79
CA THR A 2 -30.25 1.32 -43.91
C THR A 2 -28.94 1.74 -44.58
N ARG A 3 -28.05 2.48 -43.88
CA ARG A 3 -26.56 2.51 -43.98
C ARG A 3 -26.05 3.19 -42.69
N LEU A 4 -25.50 2.53 -41.67
CA LEU A 4 -24.29 1.70 -41.56
C LEU A 4 -23.02 2.37 -42.13
N LEU A 5 -22.12 2.80 -41.23
CA LEU A 5 -20.63 2.89 -41.28
C LEU A 5 -20.18 4.01 -40.31
N ALA A 6 -19.11 3.95 -39.54
CA ALA A 6 -18.13 2.91 -39.25
C ALA A 6 -17.44 3.32 -37.93
N LEU A 7 -17.39 2.42 -36.95
CA LEU A 7 -16.60 2.57 -35.74
C LEU A 7 -15.13 2.32 -36.09
N VAL A 8 -14.29 3.35 -36.02
CA VAL A 8 -12.84 3.19 -36.12
C VAL A 8 -12.32 2.79 -34.74
N VAL A 9 -12.12 1.49 -34.57
CA VAL A 9 -11.38 0.91 -33.44
C VAL A 9 -9.90 1.11 -33.71
N LEU A 10 -9.24 1.96 -32.93
CA LEU A 10 -7.79 2.08 -32.93
C LEU A 10 -7.21 1.13 -31.87
N ILE A 11 -6.94 -0.10 -32.27
CA ILE A 11 -6.07 -1.03 -31.52
C ILE A 11 -4.63 -0.65 -31.83
N VAL A 12 -3.86 -0.19 -30.83
CA VAL A 12 -2.40 -0.14 -30.92
C VAL A 12 -1.80 -1.26 -30.10
N ARG A 13 -0.96 -2.04 -30.78
CA ARG A 13 -0.48 -3.36 -30.42
C ARG A 13 0.66 -3.34 -29.42
N PHE A 14 0.56 -4.28 -28.48
CA PHE A 14 1.64 -4.84 -27.67
C PHE A 14 2.80 -5.32 -28.55
N ALA A 15 3.99 -4.73 -28.38
CA ALA A 15 5.21 -5.20 -29.02
C ALA A 15 5.92 -6.19 -28.09
N LEU A 16 5.94 -7.45 -28.53
CA LEU A 16 6.72 -8.54 -27.96
C LEU A 16 8.21 -8.17 -27.87
N HIS A 17 8.83 -8.42 -26.72
CA HIS A 17 10.25 -8.79 -26.66
C HIS A 17 10.38 -10.19 -26.06
N ARG A 18 10.39 -11.19 -26.96
CA ARG A 18 10.88 -12.53 -26.67
C ARG A 18 12.40 -12.46 -26.51
N ARG A 19 12.92 -12.82 -25.32
CA ARG A 19 14.34 -13.14 -25.14
C ARG A 19 14.62 -14.51 -25.76
N THR A 20 15.62 -14.59 -26.62
CA THR A 20 16.32 -15.86 -26.89
C THR A 20 17.60 -15.93 -26.07
N PRO A 21 17.94 -17.11 -25.53
CA PRO A 21 19.14 -17.36 -24.76
C PRO A 21 20.32 -17.67 -25.68
N ASP A 22 21.53 -17.28 -25.28
CA ASP A 22 22.79 -18.04 -25.44
C ASP A 22 23.99 -17.12 -25.14
N GLY A 23 24.90 -17.59 -24.28
CA GLY A 23 26.14 -16.88 -23.97
C GLY A 23 26.83 -17.39 -22.72
N ASP A 24 27.34 -18.63 -22.79
CA ASP A 24 28.24 -19.24 -21.82
C ASP A 24 29.46 -18.36 -21.49
N GLY A 25 29.72 -18.16 -20.20
CA GLY A 25 30.94 -17.52 -19.71
C GLY A 25 31.13 -17.69 -18.21
N LYS A 26 31.86 -18.73 -17.79
CA LYS A 26 32.39 -18.94 -16.43
C LYS A 26 33.91 -19.19 -16.54
N PRO A 27 34.75 -18.83 -15.53
CA PRO A 27 34.82 -17.66 -14.64
C PRO A 27 36.22 -17.00 -14.73
N PRO A 28 36.60 -16.13 -13.76
CA PRO A 28 37.60 -16.66 -12.83
C PRO A 28 37.27 -16.43 -11.35
N SER A 29 37.74 -17.39 -10.57
CA SER A 29 37.82 -17.40 -9.11
C SER A 29 38.76 -16.32 -8.61
N SER A 30 38.30 -15.54 -7.62
CA SER A 30 39.18 -14.84 -6.69
C SER A 30 38.44 -14.58 -5.38
N ASN A 31 38.72 -15.43 -4.40
CA ASN A 31 38.59 -15.10 -2.98
C ASN A 31 40.00 -14.69 -2.50
N PRO A 32 40.16 -13.50 -1.92
CA PRO A 32 40.67 -13.49 -0.56
C PRO A 32 39.94 -12.46 0.31
N GLY A 33 39.58 -12.90 1.53
CA GLY A 33 39.04 -12.03 2.55
C GLY A 33 39.98 -10.87 2.88
N SER A 34 39.42 -9.66 2.95
CA SER A 34 39.82 -8.59 3.87
C SER A 34 38.85 -7.42 3.71
N GLY A 35 38.29 -6.94 4.82
CA GLY A 35 37.50 -5.71 4.91
C GLY A 35 36.02 -5.92 4.58
N VAL A 36 35.05 -5.65 5.45
CA VAL A 36 35.03 -4.96 6.73
C VAL A 36 33.86 -5.57 7.51
N LYS A 37 34.20 -6.32 8.55
CA LYS A 37 33.29 -6.57 9.67
C LYS A 37 33.26 -5.31 10.54
N SER A 38 32.19 -5.21 11.32
CA SER A 38 32.01 -4.39 12.53
C SER A 38 31.74 -2.88 12.37
N SER A 39 30.49 -2.53 12.10
CA SER A 39 29.86 -1.35 12.73
C SER A 39 29.32 -1.64 14.15
N GLN A 40 29.63 -2.82 14.71
CA GLN A 40 29.35 -3.21 16.10
C GLN A 40 30.56 -3.04 17.04
N GLU A 41 31.68 -2.45 16.59
CA GLU A 41 32.86 -2.16 17.43
C GLU A 41 33.18 -0.66 17.53
N ALA A 42 32.16 0.19 17.69
CA ALA A 42 32.33 1.62 17.97
C ALA A 42 31.73 2.08 19.31
N THR A 43 31.53 1.15 20.26
CA THR A 43 31.04 1.43 21.62
C THR A 43 31.84 0.71 22.70
N GLY A 44 33.13 0.46 22.44
CA GLY A 44 33.96 -0.37 23.31
C GLY A 44 35.34 0.16 23.63
N GLU A 45 35.59 1.48 23.69
CA GLU A 45 36.91 1.94 24.16
C GLU A 45 37.00 3.42 24.63
N ILE A 46 36.13 3.87 25.54
CA ILE A 46 36.48 4.94 26.51
C ILE A 46 35.92 4.58 27.88
N ALA A 47 36.51 3.59 28.55
CA ALA A 47 36.24 3.30 29.97
C ALA A 47 37.35 2.49 30.64
N VAL A 48 38.63 2.87 30.48
CA VAL A 48 39.72 2.37 31.35
C VAL A 48 40.55 3.53 31.87
N ARG A 49 39.93 4.39 32.68
CA ARG A 49 40.63 5.06 33.80
C ARG A 49 39.65 5.69 34.77
N GLY A 50 39.46 5.05 35.93
CA GLY A 50 38.82 5.67 37.09
C GLY A 50 37.78 4.78 37.77
N ARG A 51 38.21 3.87 38.64
CA ARG A 51 37.39 3.47 39.79
C ARG A 51 37.60 4.51 40.90
N PRO A 52 36.53 5.05 41.46
CA PRO A 52 36.26 4.79 42.86
C PRO A 52 34.83 4.27 43.10
N THR A 53 34.74 3.48 44.16
CA THR A 53 33.55 2.93 44.83
C THR A 53 32.50 3.99 45.18
N GLU A 54 31.22 3.75 44.89
CA GLU A 54 30.06 4.01 45.79
C GLU A 54 28.73 3.58 45.13
N SER A 55 27.72 3.35 45.97
CA SER A 55 26.51 2.57 45.74
C SER A 55 25.34 3.34 45.08
N GLY A 56 24.80 2.83 43.96
CA GLY A 56 23.44 3.10 43.39
C GLY A 56 23.19 4.48 42.70
N PRO A 57 22.10 4.66 41.90
CA PRO A 57 21.15 3.72 41.31
C PRO A 57 21.29 3.55 39.78
N GLN A 58 20.68 2.47 39.29
CA GLN A 58 20.35 2.06 37.93
C GLN A 58 20.53 3.11 36.81
N SER A 59 21.41 2.80 35.85
CA SER A 59 21.46 3.50 34.56
C SER A 59 20.10 3.43 33.88
N THR A 60 19.51 4.59 33.62
CA THR A 60 18.40 4.73 32.68
C THR A 60 18.98 4.68 31.28
N ASP A 61 19.17 3.48 30.76
CA ASP A 61 19.14 3.30 29.30
C ASP A 61 17.80 3.88 28.81
N PRO A 62 17.77 4.68 27.72
CA PRO A 62 16.51 5.07 27.11
C PRO A 62 15.78 3.78 26.74
N ALA A 63 14.63 3.55 27.39
CA ALA A 63 13.76 2.43 27.04
C ALA A 63 13.52 2.45 25.53
N ALA A 64 13.71 1.31 24.88
CA ALA A 64 13.10 1.07 23.58
C ALA A 64 11.61 1.47 23.68
N PRO A 65 11.02 2.11 22.65
CA PRO A 65 9.63 2.54 22.70
C PRO A 65 8.78 1.33 23.07
N THR A 66 8.13 1.40 24.23
CA THR A 66 7.29 0.32 24.72
C THR A 66 6.03 0.28 23.88
N ASP A 67 5.74 -0.90 23.35
CA ASP A 67 4.59 -1.30 22.51
C ASP A 67 3.22 -1.19 23.24
N THR A 68 3.10 -0.28 24.20
CA THR A 68 1.96 -0.20 25.13
C THR A 68 0.78 0.60 24.57
N ASP A 69 1.00 1.39 23.52
CA ASP A 69 -0.02 2.30 22.97
C ASP A 69 -0.48 1.89 21.55
N ASN A 70 -0.13 0.68 21.09
CA ASN A 70 -0.60 0.18 19.80
C ASN A 70 -2.08 -0.25 19.89
N GLN A 71 -2.87 0.07 18.86
CA GLN A 71 -4.28 -0.31 18.74
C GLN A 71 -4.52 -1.82 18.74
N TRP A 72 -3.51 -2.63 18.40
CA TRP A 72 -3.55 -4.09 18.58
C TRP A 72 -3.73 -4.53 20.05
N ASN A 73 -3.44 -3.67 21.03
CA ASN A 73 -3.70 -3.95 22.45
C ASN A 73 -5.16 -3.71 22.85
N ASN A 74 -5.96 -3.10 21.99
CA ASN A 74 -7.33 -2.64 22.27
C ASN A 74 -8.39 -3.49 21.55
N THR A 75 -8.03 -4.66 21.00
CA THR A 75 -8.92 -5.48 20.18
C THR A 75 -9.92 -6.28 21.03
N ASP A 76 -11.19 -6.27 20.65
CA ASP A 76 -12.25 -7.09 21.26
C ASP A 76 -12.32 -8.48 20.62
N GLY A 77 -11.26 -9.29 20.77
CA GLY A 77 -11.16 -10.63 20.20
C GLY A 77 -11.14 -11.75 21.25
N SER A 78 -11.81 -12.88 20.97
CA SER A 78 -11.64 -14.11 21.76
C SER A 78 -10.34 -14.86 21.45
N THR A 79 -9.68 -14.49 20.35
CA THR A 79 -8.41 -15.01 19.88
C THR A 79 -7.30 -14.01 20.14
N THR A 80 -6.08 -14.50 20.33
CA THR A 80 -4.90 -13.63 20.46
C THR A 80 -4.61 -12.97 19.11
N PRO A 81 -4.51 -11.63 19.03
CA PRO A 81 -4.13 -10.95 17.80
C PRO A 81 -2.67 -11.21 17.43
N PRO A 82 -2.29 -11.07 16.14
CA PRO A 82 -0.89 -11.11 15.73
C PRO A 82 -0.08 -10.00 16.41
N GLN A 83 1.20 -10.25 16.65
CA GLN A 83 2.10 -9.22 17.17
C GLN A 83 2.45 -8.23 16.07
N PRO A 84 2.35 -6.90 16.29
CA PRO A 84 2.62 -5.90 15.27
C PRO A 84 4.00 -6.05 14.61
N ALA A 85 5.02 -6.41 15.39
CA ALA A 85 6.38 -6.62 14.89
C ALA A 85 6.51 -7.81 13.92
N ASP A 86 5.62 -8.79 14.01
CA ASP A 86 5.61 -9.99 13.18
C ASP A 86 4.75 -9.84 11.92
N ILE A 87 3.97 -8.75 11.81
CA ILE A 87 3.12 -8.50 10.64
C ILE A 87 3.97 -8.24 9.40
N GLY A 88 3.68 -8.95 8.31
CA GLY A 88 4.46 -8.90 7.08
C GLY A 88 3.64 -9.05 5.80
N LEU A 89 4.20 -8.56 4.70
CA LEU A 89 3.67 -8.71 3.35
C LEU A 89 4.67 -9.50 2.50
N SER A 90 4.25 -10.65 1.97
CA SER A 90 5.07 -11.43 1.04
C SER A 90 5.02 -10.84 -0.38
N ASP A 91 6.01 -11.16 -1.21
CA ASP A 91 6.04 -10.72 -2.62
C ASP A 91 4.82 -11.23 -3.41
N ASP A 92 4.40 -12.48 -3.16
CA ASP A 92 3.20 -13.05 -3.79
C ASP A 92 1.94 -12.26 -3.41
N ARG A 93 1.82 -11.87 -2.14
CA ARG A 93 0.70 -11.06 -1.66
C ARG A 93 0.75 -9.62 -2.14
N ARG A 94 1.96 -9.05 -2.25
CA ARG A 94 2.17 -7.74 -2.89
C ARG A 94 1.66 -7.77 -4.33
N ASN A 95 2.07 -8.76 -5.12
CA ASN A 95 1.64 -8.91 -6.51
C ASN A 95 0.13 -9.15 -6.60
N HIS A 96 -0.43 -9.96 -5.70
CA HIS A 96 -1.88 -10.13 -5.61
C HIS A 96 -2.60 -8.81 -5.38
N ILE A 97 -2.20 -8.03 -4.35
CA ILE A 97 -2.84 -6.75 -4.01
C ILE A 97 -2.74 -5.74 -5.16
N LEU A 98 -1.57 -5.62 -5.79
CA LEU A 98 -1.33 -4.58 -6.79
C LEU A 98 -1.87 -4.98 -8.17
N ASP A 99 -1.53 -6.17 -8.66
CA ASP A 99 -1.78 -6.56 -10.05
C ASP A 99 -2.96 -7.53 -10.19
N GLY A 100 -3.38 -8.16 -9.09
CA GLY A 100 -4.41 -9.19 -9.09
C GLY A 100 -3.92 -10.50 -9.73
N HIS A 101 -4.82 -11.48 -9.78
CA HIS A 101 -4.68 -12.66 -10.63
C HIS A 101 -5.87 -12.66 -11.58
N GLY A 102 -5.65 -12.82 -12.88
CA GLY A 102 -6.67 -12.62 -13.93
C GLY A 102 -7.88 -13.56 -13.86
N ASP A 103 -7.94 -14.44 -12.86
CA ASP A 103 -8.97 -15.42 -12.57
C ASP A 103 -9.51 -15.39 -11.12
N ASP A 104 -8.93 -14.60 -10.22
CA ASP A 104 -9.38 -14.48 -8.83
C ASP A 104 -10.13 -13.16 -8.58
N GLU A 105 -11.19 -13.21 -7.77
CA GLU A 105 -12.03 -12.04 -7.40
C GLU A 105 -11.31 -11.00 -6.52
N GLY A 106 -10.02 -11.21 -6.19
CA GLY A 106 -9.27 -10.40 -5.22
C GLY A 106 -8.06 -9.68 -5.83
N GLY A 107 -7.77 -8.49 -5.29
CA GLY A 107 -6.58 -7.72 -5.62
C GLY A 107 -6.74 -6.79 -6.82
N GLY A 108 -5.61 -6.41 -7.42
CA GLY A 108 -5.56 -5.54 -8.60
C GLY A 108 -5.88 -4.07 -8.31
N HIS A 109 -5.41 -3.55 -7.17
CA HIS A 109 -5.65 -2.19 -6.70
C HIS A 109 -4.56 -1.20 -7.14
N PHE A 110 -3.61 -1.60 -7.98
CA PHE A 110 -2.64 -0.66 -8.55
C PHE A 110 -3.36 0.39 -9.43
N PRO A 111 -2.89 1.65 -9.46
CA PRO A 111 -3.50 2.66 -10.32
C PRO A 111 -3.47 2.26 -11.80
N GLY A 112 -4.60 2.41 -12.49
CA GLY A 112 -4.80 2.13 -13.90
C GLY A 112 -5.10 0.66 -14.25
N THR A 113 -5.43 -0.20 -13.28
CA THR A 113 -5.78 -1.61 -13.57
C THR A 113 -7.13 -1.73 -14.28
N GLY A 114 -8.07 -0.82 -14.02
CA GLY A 114 -9.39 -0.80 -14.63
C GLY A 114 -10.22 -2.04 -14.30
N LEU A 115 -9.95 -2.69 -13.17
CA LEU A 115 -10.71 -3.87 -12.76
C LEU A 115 -12.12 -3.46 -12.30
N SER A 116 -13.12 -4.11 -12.87
CA SER A 116 -14.54 -3.87 -12.63
C SER A 116 -14.91 -3.95 -11.14
N ASP A 117 -15.69 -2.97 -10.67
CA ASP A 117 -16.18 -2.83 -9.29
C ASP A 117 -15.07 -2.82 -8.21
N LYS A 118 -13.85 -2.41 -8.57
CA LYS A 118 -12.70 -2.29 -7.65
C LYS A 118 -12.27 -0.85 -7.44
N THR A 119 -11.65 -0.61 -6.28
CA THR A 119 -10.93 0.64 -6.02
C THR A 119 -9.47 0.54 -6.44
N GLU A 120 -8.86 1.67 -6.77
CA GLU A 120 -7.44 1.76 -7.08
C GLU A 120 -6.75 2.74 -6.13
N PHE A 121 -5.55 2.38 -5.69
CA PHE A 121 -4.69 3.30 -4.94
C PHE A 121 -4.38 4.52 -5.78
N PRO A 122 -4.08 5.67 -5.15
CA PRO A 122 -3.79 6.88 -5.91
C PRO A 122 -2.46 6.79 -6.66
N GLU A 123 -2.42 7.37 -7.86
CA GLU A 123 -1.20 7.47 -8.68
C GLU A 123 -0.03 8.11 -7.92
N ARG A 124 -0.29 9.06 -7.01
CA ARG A 124 0.76 9.70 -6.20
C ARG A 124 1.46 8.73 -5.22
N TRP A 125 0.88 7.56 -4.96
CA TRP A 125 1.51 6.48 -4.21
C TRP A 125 2.23 5.47 -5.11
N ALA A 126 2.08 5.57 -6.42
CA ALA A 126 2.80 4.79 -7.41
C ALA A 126 3.68 5.70 -8.28
N PRO A 127 4.63 6.47 -7.70
CA PRO A 127 5.57 7.22 -8.51
C PRO A 127 6.28 6.28 -9.47
N TYR A 128 6.50 6.74 -10.70
CA TYR A 128 7.08 5.95 -11.78
C TYR A 128 8.56 5.64 -11.49
N ASP A 129 8.81 4.55 -10.75
CA ASP A 129 10.07 3.83 -10.76
C ASP A 129 9.85 2.54 -11.54
N GLU A 130 10.47 2.45 -12.72
CA GLU A 130 10.41 1.26 -13.58
C GLU A 130 10.88 -0.02 -12.89
N ASN A 131 11.67 0.11 -11.81
CA ASN A 131 12.19 -1.01 -11.05
C ASN A 131 11.33 -1.37 -9.84
N ARG A 132 10.47 -0.46 -9.37
CA ARG A 132 9.73 -0.59 -8.11
C ARG A 132 8.34 0.06 -8.13
N PRO A 133 7.43 -0.38 -9.02
CA PRO A 133 6.06 0.13 -9.02
C PRO A 133 5.37 -0.21 -7.69
N GLY A 134 4.84 0.80 -7.00
CA GLY A 134 3.96 0.63 -5.84
C GLY A 134 4.64 0.50 -4.47
N ASP A 135 5.93 0.81 -4.34
CA ASP A 135 6.63 0.73 -3.04
C ASP A 135 5.97 1.58 -1.94
N ARG A 136 5.55 2.81 -2.26
CA ARG A 136 4.85 3.66 -1.29
C ARG A 136 3.46 3.12 -0.91
N ILE A 137 2.79 2.40 -1.82
CA ILE A 137 1.55 1.67 -1.50
C ILE A 137 1.86 0.60 -0.45
N VAL A 138 2.89 -0.21 -0.70
CA VAL A 138 3.32 -1.29 0.21
C VAL A 138 3.77 -0.77 1.56
N GLU A 139 4.53 0.33 1.60
CA GLU A 139 4.98 0.99 2.83
C GLU A 139 3.79 1.45 3.67
N ASN A 140 2.79 2.10 3.05
CA ASN A 140 1.59 2.54 3.76
C ASN A 140 0.74 1.36 4.25
N ILE A 141 0.60 0.30 3.45
CA ILE A 141 -0.10 -0.93 3.86
C ILE A 141 0.57 -1.54 5.10
N LEU A 142 1.90 -1.68 5.09
CA LEU A 142 2.66 -2.21 6.23
C LEU A 142 2.56 -1.31 7.45
N ASP A 143 2.63 0.00 7.27
CA ASP A 143 2.49 0.95 8.38
C ASP A 143 1.10 0.87 9.01
N ILE A 144 0.03 0.85 8.22
CA ILE A 144 -1.35 0.73 8.72
C ILE A 144 -1.57 -0.63 9.40
N ALA A 145 -1.06 -1.71 8.81
CA ALA A 145 -1.21 -3.04 9.40
C ALA A 145 -0.55 -3.14 10.79
N ARG A 146 0.60 -2.47 10.97
CA ARG A 146 1.36 -2.49 12.22
C ARG A 146 0.89 -1.42 13.22
N ASN A 147 0.43 -0.28 12.72
CA ASN A 147 0.03 0.90 13.48
C ASN A 147 -1.34 1.41 12.98
N PRO A 148 -2.42 0.63 13.17
CA PRO A 148 -3.74 1.06 12.72
C PRO A 148 -4.23 2.25 13.55
N ASP A 149 -5.15 3.03 12.99
CA ASP A 149 -5.67 4.22 13.66
C ASP A 149 -6.72 3.84 14.71
N GLU A 150 -7.43 2.73 14.48
CA GLU A 150 -8.47 2.16 15.33
C GLU A 150 -8.14 0.72 15.73
N PRO A 151 -8.70 0.20 16.84
CA PRO A 151 -8.53 -1.20 17.22
C PRO A 151 -8.96 -2.16 16.10
N PRO A 152 -8.06 -3.05 15.62
CA PRO A 152 -8.44 -4.06 14.64
C PRO A 152 -9.55 -4.97 15.17
N PHE A 153 -10.45 -5.39 14.27
CA PHE A 153 -11.54 -6.30 14.64
C PHE A 153 -11.39 -7.66 13.95
N LEU A 154 -11.78 -8.70 14.68
CA LEU A 154 -11.79 -10.07 14.18
C LEU A 154 -13.01 -10.29 13.28
N GLN A 155 -12.77 -10.78 12.07
CA GLN A 155 -13.80 -11.17 11.11
C GLN A 155 -14.27 -12.62 11.34
N ASP A 156 -15.43 -12.98 10.79
CA ASP A 156 -16.02 -14.32 10.93
C ASP A 156 -15.14 -15.45 10.38
N ASN A 157 -14.27 -15.14 9.41
CA ASN A 157 -13.32 -16.08 8.81
C ASN A 157 -12.03 -16.26 9.63
N GLY A 158 -11.91 -15.59 10.77
CA GLY A 158 -10.73 -15.63 11.65
C GLY A 158 -9.61 -14.65 11.29
N ASN A 159 -9.75 -13.89 10.20
CA ASN A 159 -8.80 -12.82 9.87
C ASN A 159 -9.11 -11.56 10.67
N TRP A 160 -8.12 -10.69 10.77
CA TRP A 160 -8.22 -9.37 11.36
C TRP A 160 -8.33 -8.32 10.27
N ASN A 161 -9.24 -7.36 10.46
CA ASN A 161 -9.30 -6.15 9.65
C ASN A 161 -8.69 -5.00 10.45
N ALA A 162 -7.58 -4.46 9.94
CA ALA A 162 -6.94 -3.27 10.43
C ALA A 162 -7.21 -2.11 9.47
N GLN A 163 -7.51 -0.93 10.01
CA GLN A 163 -7.81 0.26 9.22
C GLN A 163 -6.92 1.43 9.65
N GLY A 164 -6.54 2.25 8.67
CA GLY A 164 -5.86 3.50 8.91
C GLY A 164 -5.92 4.44 7.72
N THR A 165 -5.65 5.72 7.98
CA THR A 165 -5.65 6.78 6.99
C THR A 165 -4.24 7.33 6.83
N ARG A 166 -3.74 7.38 5.60
CA ARG A 166 -2.47 8.04 5.26
C ARG A 166 -2.73 8.99 4.12
N ASP A 167 -2.23 10.23 4.20
CA ASP A 167 -2.29 11.20 3.10
C ASP A 167 -3.72 11.35 2.49
N GLY A 168 -4.77 11.30 3.33
CA GLY A 168 -6.17 11.38 2.91
C GLY A 168 -6.76 10.11 2.29
N VAL A 169 -6.10 8.95 2.41
CA VAL A 169 -6.57 7.66 1.91
C VAL A 169 -6.79 6.70 3.06
N THR A 170 -8.04 6.34 3.30
CA THR A 170 -8.39 5.25 4.22
C THR A 170 -8.13 3.91 3.53
N VAL A 171 -7.39 3.02 4.18
CA VAL A 171 -7.06 1.69 3.68
C VAL A 171 -7.54 0.65 4.68
N GLU A 172 -8.17 -0.40 4.16
CA GLU A 172 -8.42 -1.63 4.93
C GLU A 172 -7.33 -2.66 4.61
N VAL A 173 -6.81 -3.30 5.64
CA VAL A 173 -5.79 -4.34 5.54
C VAL A 173 -6.28 -5.60 6.25
N ILE A 174 -6.35 -6.70 5.51
CA ILE A 174 -6.79 -7.99 6.01
C ILE A 174 -5.57 -8.82 6.35
N ILE A 175 -5.50 -9.30 7.60
CA ILE A 175 -4.33 -9.95 8.19
C ILE A 175 -4.76 -11.29 8.77
N ASP A 176 -4.07 -12.37 8.44
CA ASP A 176 -4.36 -13.67 9.02
C ASP A 176 -3.85 -13.78 10.48
N PRO A 177 -4.26 -14.81 11.26
CA PRO A 177 -3.80 -14.98 12.64
C PRO A 177 -2.28 -15.12 12.82
N ASP A 178 -1.56 -15.51 11.76
CA ASP A 178 -0.10 -15.70 11.78
C ASP A 178 0.64 -14.38 11.46
N GLY A 179 -0.09 -13.28 11.20
CA GLY A 179 0.46 -11.97 10.90
C GLY A 179 0.74 -11.72 9.41
N ASN A 180 0.33 -12.60 8.50
CA ASN A 180 0.50 -12.36 7.07
C ASN A 180 -0.62 -11.47 6.55
N ILE A 181 -0.25 -10.43 5.80
CA ILE A 181 -1.22 -9.63 5.06
C ILE A 181 -1.78 -10.47 3.91
N VAL A 182 -3.10 -10.67 3.92
CA VAL A 182 -3.86 -11.45 2.94
C VAL A 182 -4.26 -10.59 1.75
N THR A 183 -4.75 -9.38 2.02
CA THR A 183 -5.11 -8.37 1.02
C THR A 183 -5.16 -6.98 1.66
N ALA A 184 -5.15 -5.93 0.84
CA ALA A 184 -5.38 -4.56 1.26
C ALA A 184 -5.98 -3.75 0.11
N PHE A 185 -6.84 -2.79 0.42
CA PHE A 185 -7.50 -1.95 -0.58
C PHE A 185 -7.86 -0.57 -0.04
N PRO A 186 -7.81 0.48 -0.87
CA PRO A 186 -8.27 1.80 -0.46
C PRO A 186 -9.79 1.86 -0.45
N GLN A 187 -10.36 2.60 0.48
CA GLN A 187 -11.79 2.90 0.52
C GLN A 187 -12.14 3.98 -0.51
N PRO A 188 -13.32 3.91 -1.14
CA PRO A 188 -13.82 4.99 -2.00
C PRO A 188 -13.86 6.34 -1.28
N GLY A 189 -13.65 7.43 -2.01
CA GLY A 189 -13.67 8.80 -1.47
C GLY A 189 -12.38 9.28 -0.83
N GLY A 190 -11.36 8.41 -0.71
CA GLY A 190 -10.01 8.84 -0.35
C GLY A 190 -9.42 9.75 -1.44
N HIS A 191 -8.60 10.72 -1.02
CA HIS A 191 -7.94 11.66 -1.95
C HIS A 191 -7.19 10.87 -3.05
N GLY A 192 -7.59 11.08 -4.30
CA GLY A 192 -7.02 10.42 -5.49
C GLY A 192 -7.30 8.91 -5.63
N VAL A 193 -8.22 8.35 -4.85
CA VAL A 193 -8.67 6.96 -5.01
C VAL A 193 -9.71 6.89 -6.13
N PHE A 194 -9.52 5.98 -7.07
CA PHE A 194 -10.53 5.67 -8.08
C PHE A 194 -11.40 4.51 -7.63
N HIS A 195 -12.67 4.49 -8.04
CA HIS A 195 -13.50 3.29 -7.99
C HIS A 195 -14.09 3.04 -9.36
N ASN A 196 -13.72 1.91 -9.94
CA ASN A 196 -14.10 1.51 -11.28
C ASN A 196 -15.53 0.99 -11.29
N ASP A 197 -16.30 1.38 -12.31
CA ASP A 197 -17.65 0.85 -12.54
C ASP A 197 -17.62 -0.61 -13.04
N GLU A 198 -18.81 -1.15 -13.33
CA GLU A 198 -18.99 -2.52 -13.84
C GLU A 198 -18.20 -2.79 -15.15
N ASN A 199 -17.81 -1.74 -15.89
CA ASN A 199 -17.08 -1.82 -17.15
C ASN A 199 -15.58 -1.52 -16.99
N GLY A 200 -15.10 -1.29 -15.76
CA GLY A 200 -13.71 -0.92 -15.50
C GLY A 200 -13.41 0.56 -15.79
N VAL A 201 -14.44 1.40 -15.94
CA VAL A 201 -14.27 2.84 -16.16
C VAL A 201 -14.09 3.52 -14.80
N PRO A 202 -13.02 4.30 -14.59
CA PRO A 202 -12.79 4.98 -13.32
C PRO A 202 -13.92 5.98 -13.03
N GLY A 203 -14.66 5.73 -11.96
CA GLY A 203 -15.43 6.75 -11.26
C GLY A 203 -14.51 7.59 -10.41
N VAL A 204 -14.63 8.91 -10.53
CA VAL A 204 -13.93 9.84 -9.66
C VAL A 204 -14.85 10.19 -8.50
N TYR A 205 -14.32 10.32 -7.29
CA TYR A 205 -15.10 10.61 -6.10
C TYR A 205 -14.52 11.83 -5.41
N ASN A 206 -15.39 12.68 -4.84
CA ASN A 206 -14.92 13.77 -3.98
C ASN A 206 -14.50 13.25 -2.59
N GLU A 207 -13.96 14.13 -1.75
CA GLU A 207 -13.54 13.84 -0.37
C GLU A 207 -14.64 13.25 0.53
N ASN A 208 -15.92 13.43 0.14
CA ASN A 208 -17.08 12.91 0.86
C ASN A 208 -17.53 11.54 0.33
N GLY A 209 -16.76 10.92 -0.57
CA GLY A 209 -17.12 9.64 -1.21
C GLY A 209 -18.33 9.74 -2.14
N THR A 210 -18.64 10.93 -2.65
CA THR A 210 -19.70 11.12 -3.65
C THR A 210 -19.10 11.01 -5.05
N LEU A 211 -19.72 10.18 -5.89
CA LEU A 211 -19.33 10.04 -7.29
C LEU A 211 -19.46 11.39 -8.00
N ILE A 212 -18.37 11.84 -8.62
CA ILE A 212 -18.36 12.96 -9.54
C ILE A 212 -18.33 12.42 -10.96
N GLN A 213 -19.10 13.04 -11.84
CA GLN A 213 -19.32 12.57 -13.21
C GLN A 213 -18.74 13.57 -14.20
N GLN A 214 -18.25 13.10 -15.35
CA GLN A 214 -17.99 13.99 -16.46
C GLN A 214 -19.32 14.53 -17.01
N ASP A 215 -19.41 15.85 -17.18
CA ASP A 215 -20.51 16.48 -17.88
C ASP A 215 -20.39 16.27 -19.41
N GLU A 216 -21.32 16.82 -20.18
CA GLU A 216 -21.32 16.75 -21.65
C GLU A 216 -20.08 17.38 -22.32
N ASN A 217 -19.33 18.19 -21.58
CA ASN A 217 -18.12 18.87 -22.04
C ASN A 217 -16.83 18.12 -21.62
N GLY A 218 -16.96 17.04 -20.84
CA GLY A 218 -15.84 16.31 -20.27
C GLY A 218 -15.28 16.92 -18.98
N ASP A 219 -15.97 17.90 -18.39
CA ASP A 219 -15.57 18.49 -17.10
C ASP A 219 -16.07 17.57 -15.96
N TRP A 220 -15.21 17.22 -15.00
CA TRP A 220 -15.65 16.49 -13.82
C TRP A 220 -16.45 17.41 -12.90
N VAL A 221 -17.70 17.05 -12.62
CA VAL A 221 -18.62 17.85 -11.80
C VAL A 221 -19.26 16.99 -10.71
N GLY A 222 -19.47 17.61 -9.55
CA GLY A 222 -20.12 17.01 -8.40
C GLY A 222 -20.71 18.07 -7.47
N GLU A 223 -21.24 17.64 -6.33
CA GLU A 223 -21.82 18.54 -5.33
C GLU A 223 -20.90 18.63 -4.10
N ASN A 224 -20.83 19.80 -3.47
CA ASN A 224 -20.18 19.96 -2.16
C ASN A 224 -21.15 19.58 -1.02
N GLU A 225 -20.70 19.70 0.24
CA GLU A 225 -21.52 19.43 1.45
C GLU A 225 -22.85 20.22 1.51
N ARG A 226 -22.97 21.32 0.77
CA ARG A 226 -24.15 22.19 0.72
C ARG A 226 -25.06 21.90 -0.47
N GLY A 227 -24.69 20.96 -1.33
CA GLY A 227 -25.37 20.68 -2.60
C GLY A 227 -25.04 21.70 -3.70
N ASP A 228 -24.01 22.54 -3.52
CA ASP A 228 -23.60 23.45 -4.59
C ASP A 228 -22.75 22.68 -5.62
N PRO A 229 -22.95 22.93 -6.93
CA PRO A 229 -22.13 22.32 -7.97
C PRO A 229 -20.68 22.82 -7.87
N VAL A 230 -19.74 21.88 -7.88
CA VAL A 230 -18.29 22.10 -7.86
C VAL A 230 -17.67 21.35 -9.03
N ARG A 231 -16.72 21.98 -9.70
CA ARG A 231 -15.88 21.33 -10.70
C ARG A 231 -14.73 20.65 -9.99
N TYR A 232 -14.28 19.54 -10.52
CA TYR A 232 -13.15 18.80 -10.01
C TYR A 232 -12.16 18.54 -11.14
N ASP A 233 -10.92 18.23 -10.78
CA ASP A 233 -9.96 17.64 -11.70
C ASP A 233 -10.23 16.14 -11.87
N GLU A 234 -9.46 15.50 -12.75
CA GLU A 234 -9.49 14.06 -13.00
C GLU A 234 -9.11 13.20 -11.79
N HIS A 235 -8.68 13.82 -10.69
CA HIS A 235 -8.28 13.14 -9.45
C HIS A 235 -9.29 13.37 -8.31
N GLY A 236 -10.40 14.06 -8.58
CA GLY A 236 -11.45 14.31 -7.59
C GLY A 236 -11.16 15.49 -6.67
N ASN A 237 -10.19 16.34 -7.00
CA ASN A 237 -9.91 17.57 -6.26
C ASN A 237 -10.71 18.74 -6.83
N PRO A 238 -11.31 19.59 -5.98
CA PRO A 238 -12.08 20.73 -6.46
C PRO A 238 -11.20 21.73 -7.24
N VAL A 239 -11.66 22.14 -8.42
CA VAL A 239 -11.05 23.19 -9.25
C VAL A 239 -11.94 24.43 -9.26
N GLY A 240 -11.33 25.58 -8.95
CA GLY A 240 -12.00 26.89 -8.83
C GLY A 240 -12.25 27.59 -10.16
#